data_AF-A0A1E3QHA4-F1
#
_entry.id   AF-A0A1E3QHA4-F1
#
_cell.length_a   1.000
_cell.length_b   1.000
_cell.length_c   1.000
_cell.angle_alpha   90.00
_cell.angle_beta   90.00
_cell.angle_gamma   90.00
#
_symmetry.space_group_name_H-M   'P 1'
#
loop_
_entity.id
_entity.type
_entity.pdbx_description
1 polymer ?
#
loop_
_entity_poly.entity_id
_entity_poly.type
_entity_poly.pdbx_seq_one_letter_code
_entity_poly.pdbx_strand_id
1 'polypeptide(L)' 'MIEVICNDRLGKKIRVKCLEDDTIGDFKKLVASQIGTAPEKIILKKSYTTFKDHITLADYEIHNDTTPSQRYFL' A
#
# COMPACT_ATOMS: atom_id res chain seq x y z
N MET A 1 -9.36 3.81 -10.72
CA MET A 1 -8.31 4.52 -9.95
C MET A 1 -8.76 4.60 -8.51
N ILE A 2 -8.01 3.97 -7.63
CA ILE A 2 -8.28 3.88 -6.20
C ILE A 2 -7.33 4.77 -5.41
N GLU A 3 -7.77 5.27 -4.25
CA GLU A 3 -6.90 5.97 -3.30
C GLU A 3 -6.61 5.07 -2.10
N VAL A 4 -5.33 4.74 -1.90
CA VAL A 4 -4.87 3.93 -0.77
C VAL A 4 -4.10 4.82 0.20
N ILE A 5 -4.48 4.77 1.48
CA ILE A 5 -3.83 5.52 2.55
C ILE A 5 -2.86 4.61 3.28
N CYS A 6 -1.55 4.85 3.18
CA CYS A 6 -0.54 4.11 3.93
C CYS A 6 -0.05 4.93 5.14
N ASN A 7 0.31 4.24 6.22
CA ASN A 7 0.81 4.87 7.44
C ASN A 7 2.27 4.44 7.67
N ASP A 8 3.16 5.41 7.78
CA ASP A 8 4.53 5.13 8.20
C ASP A 8 4.61 4.79 9.70
N ARG A 9 5.71 4.15 10.11
CA ARG A 9 5.99 3.86 11.53
C ARG A 9 6.05 5.13 12.39
N LEU A 10 6.43 6.25 11.79
CA LEU A 10 6.43 7.58 12.43
C LEU A 10 5.04 8.25 12.46
N GLY A 11 3.99 7.58 12.00
CA GLY A 11 2.62 8.10 11.98
C GLY A 11 2.31 9.04 10.81
N LYS A 12 3.22 9.17 9.83
CA LYS A 12 2.98 9.94 8.62
C LYS A 12 1.96 9.21 7.73
N LYS A 13 0.85 9.87 7.41
CA LYS A 13 -0.14 9.38 6.46
C LYS A 13 0.23 9.83 5.06
N ILE A 14 0.41 8.87 4.16
CA ILE A 14 0.60 9.13 2.73
C ILE A 14 -0.61 8.62 1.96
N ARG A 15 -0.96 9.30 0.88
CA ARG A 15 -2.06 8.91 0.00
C ARG A 15 -1.47 8.58 -1.35
N VAL A 16 -1.67 7.36 -1.82
CA VAL A 16 -1.16 6.89 -3.10
C VAL A 16 -2.35 6.60 -4.00
N LYS A 17 -2.31 7.14 -5.21
CA LYS A 17 -3.27 6.83 -6.26
C LYS A 17 -2.70 5.71 -7.11
N CYS A 18 -3.45 4.62 -7.23
CA CYS A 18 -3.08 3.45 -8.03
C CYS A 18 -4.32 2.87 -8.72
N LEU A 19 -4.10 1.87 -9.57
CA LEU A 19 -5.17 1.09 -10.18
C LEU A 19 -5.39 -0.20 -9.36
N GLU A 20 -6.59 -0.75 -9.41
CA GLU A 20 -6.90 -2.03 -8.74
C GLU A 20 -6.17 -3.22 -9.38
N ASP A 21 -5.85 -3.10 -10.66
CA ASP A 21 -5.06 -4.06 -11.45
C ASP A 21 -3.55 -3.99 -11.14
N ASP A 22 -3.08 -2.92 -10.48
CA ASP A 22 -1.67 -2.82 -10.12
C ASP A 22 -1.28 -3.91 -9.11
N THR A 23 -0.09 -4.46 -9.32
CA THR A 23 0.51 -5.41 -8.38
C THR A 23 1.01 -4.69 -7.13
N ILE A 24 1.07 -5.41 -6.01
CA ILE A 24 1.66 -4.89 -4.78
C ILE A 24 3.12 -4.47 -5.01
N GLY A 25 3.85 -5.19 -5.88
CA GLY A 25 5.22 -4.83 -6.25
C GLY A 25 5.32 -3.43 -6.86
N ASP A 26 4.40 -3.07 -7.76
CA ASP A 26 4.39 -1.74 -8.37
C ASP A 26 3.87 -0.66 -7.40
N PHE A 27 2.86 -1.00 -6.61
CA PHE A 27 2.36 -0.14 -5.54
C PHE A 27 3.47 0.23 -4.54
N LYS A 28 4.35 -0.71 -4.18
CA LYS A 28 5.53 -0.41 -3.33
C LYS A 28 6.48 0.59 -3.97
N LYS A 29 6.66 0.57 -5.30
CA LYS A 29 7.49 1.57 -6.00
C LYS A 29 6.85 2.96 -5.96
N LEU A 30 5.53 3.04 -6.12
CA LEU A 30 4.80 4.30 -6.00
C LEU A 30 4.92 4.90 -4.59
N VAL A 31 4.77 4.05 -3.56
CA VAL A 31 4.98 4.44 -2.16
C VAL A 31 6.44 4.86 -1.93
N ALA A 32 7.40 4.08 -2.43
CA ALA A 32 8.84 4.37 -2.36
C ALA A 32 9.17 5.74 -2.96
N SER A 33 8.55 6.08 -4.10
CA SER A 33 8.74 7.38 -4.74
C SER A 33 8.21 8.55 -3.92
N GLN A 34 7.16 8.37 -3.09
CA GLN A 34 6.63 9.43 -2.23
C GLN A 34 7.40 9.60 -0.92
N ILE A 35 7.92 8.51 -0.36
CA ILE A 35 8.58 8.51 0.96
C ILE A 35 10.10 8.67 0.82
N GLY A 36 10.68 8.24 -0.31
CA GLY A 36 12.12 8.21 -0.53
C GLY A 36 12.81 6.97 0.06
N THR A 37 12.05 5.92 0.39
CA THR A 37 12.59 4.65 0.92
C THR A 37 12.59 3.59 -0.17
N ALA A 38 13.61 2.73 -0.23
CA ALA A 38 13.67 1.64 -1.19
C ALA A 38 12.46 0.69 -1.07
N PRO A 39 11.82 0.28 -2.19
CA PRO A 39 10.63 -0.58 -2.18
C PRO A 39 10.86 -1.95 -1.54
N GLU A 40 12.11 -2.43 -1.55
CA GLU A 40 12.53 -3.68 -0.92
C GLU A 40 12.47 -3.65 0.61
N LYS A 41 12.64 -2.46 1.21
CA LYS A 41 12.56 -2.27 2.66
C LYS A 41 11.13 -2.03 3.15
N ILE A 42 10.22 -1.74 2.22
CA ILE A 42 8.83 -1.43 2.52
C ILE A 42 8.04 -2.73 2.62
N ILE A 43 7.45 -2.98 3.79
CA ILE A 43 6.66 -4.19 4.04
C ILE A 43 5.22 -3.76 4.27
N LEU A 44 4.39 -3.91 3.25
CA LEU A 44 2.96 -3.67 3.39
C LEU A 44 2.32 -4.83 4.13
N LYS A 45 1.61 -4.52 5.21
CA LYS A 45 0.83 -5.50 5.97
C LYS A 45 -0.57 -4.96 6.30
N LYS A 46 -1.57 -5.84 6.23
CA LYS A 46 -2.94 -5.57 6.68
C LYS A 46 -3.26 -6.56 7.79
N SER A 47 -3.44 -6.06 9.00
CA SER A 47 -3.62 -6.89 10.21
C SER A 47 -2.48 -7.92 10.37
N TYR A 48 -2.75 -9.20 10.09
CA TYR A 48 -1.79 -10.31 10.19
C TYR A 48 -1.27 -10.78 8.83
N THR A 49 -1.77 -10.21 7.73
CA THR A 49 -1.44 -10.63 6.37
C THR A 49 -0.36 -9.73 5.78
N THR A 50 0.74 -10.33 5.34
CA THR A 50 1.77 -9.63 4.57
C THR A 50 1.44 -9.74 3.08
N PHE A 51 1.43 -8.60 2.39
CA PHE A 51 1.14 -8.56 0.96
C PHE A 51 2.33 -9.06 0.14
N LYS A 52 2.05 -9.90 -0.84
CA LYS A 52 3.05 -10.43 -1.78
C LYS A 52 3.07 -9.62 -3.07
N ASP A 53 4.26 -9.43 -3.62
CA ASP A 53 4.53 -8.59 -4.80
C ASP A 53 3.81 -9.02 -6.09
N HIS A 54 3.54 -10.32 -6.27
CA HIS A 54 2.93 -10.89 -7.47
C HIS A 54 1.40 -10.89 -7.47
N ILE A 55 0.77 -10.46 -6.38
CA ILE A 55 -0.69 -10.41 -6.25
C ILE A 55 -1.16 -8.96 -6.46
N THR A 56 -2.33 -8.78 -7.06
CA THR A 56 -2.92 -7.46 -7.35
C THR A 56 -3.66 -6.88 -6.15
N LEU A 57 -3.82 -5.55 -6.14
CA LEU A 57 -4.63 -4.87 -5.12
C LEU A 57 -6.09 -5.37 -5.13
N ALA A 58 -6.64 -5.67 -6.30
CA ALA A 58 -7.98 -6.24 -6.48
C ALA A 58 -8.13 -7.62 -5.84
N ASP A 59 -7.15 -8.52 -5.99
CA ASP A 59 -7.18 -9.88 -5.40
C ASP A 59 -7.16 -9.82 -3.86
N TYR A 60 -6.55 -8.79 -3.30
CA TYR A 60 -6.57 -8.50 -1.87
C TYR A 60 -7.82 -7.73 -1.38
N GLU A 61 -8.82 -7.58 -2.25
CA GLU A 61 -10.07 -6.85 -2.00
C GLU A 61 -9.82 -5.40 -1.55
N ILE A 62 -8.76 -4.77 -2.07
CA ILE A 62 -8.45 -3.37 -1.79
C ILE A 62 -9.23 -2.49 -2.77
N HIS A 63 -10.40 -2.04 -2.33
CA HIS A 63 -11.31 -1.19 -3.10
C HIS A 63 -11.42 0.24 -2.53
N ASN A 64 -12.01 1.13 -3.34
CA ASN A 64 -12.23 2.58 -3.10
C ASN A 64 -13.12 2.94 -1.89
N ASP A 65 -13.36 2.00 -0.96
CA ASP A 65 -14.16 2.19 0.27
C ASP A 65 -13.31 2.02 1.55
N THR A 66 -12.01 2.23 1.45
CA THR A 66 -11.09 1.97 2.57
C THR A 66 -11.16 3.10 3.61
N THR A 67 -12.02 2.88 4.60
CA THR A 67 -12.16 3.56 5.87
C THR A 67 -10.81 4.07 6.44
N PRO A 68 -10.74 5.23 7.11
CA PRO A 68 -9.51 5.90 7.60
C PRO A 68 -8.63 5.11 8.62
N SER A 69 -8.91 3.83 8.83
CA SER A 69 -8.41 2.99 9.92
C SER A 69 -7.53 1.81 9.47
N GLN A 70 -7.38 1.57 8.15
CA GLN A 70 -6.50 0.52 7.66
C GLN A 70 -5.04 0.96 7.78
N ARG A 71 -4.43 0.66 8.93
CA ARG A 71 -3.02 0.94 9.21
C ARG A 71 -2.15 -0.05 8.44
N TYR A 72 -1.83 0.29 7.21
CA TYR A 72 -0.74 -0.35 6.48
C TYR A 72 0.56 0.20 7.03
N PHE A 73 1.19 -0.54 7.95
CA PHE A 73 2.53 -0.21 8.43
C PHE A 73 3.52 -0.49 7.32
N LEU A 74 4.50 0.40 7.12
CA LEU A 74 5.63 0.22 6.23
C LEU A 74 6.79 -0.52 6.90
#